data_AF-A0A934CL46-F1
#
_entry.id   AF-A0A934CL46-F1
#
_cell.length_a   1.000
_cell.length_b   1.000
_cell.length_c   1.000
_cell.angle_alpha   90.00
_cell.angle_beta   90.00
_cell.angle_gamma   90.00
#
_symmetry.space_group_name_H-M   'P 1'
#
loop_
_entity.id
_entity.type
_entity.pdbx_description
1 polymer ?
#
loop_
_entity_poly.entity_id
_entity_poly.type
_entity_poly.pdbx_seq_one_letter_code
_entity_poly.pdbx_strand_id
1 'polypeptide(L)'
;MANMYPEIGRMFRARESGKKEIADQARNRALKIADEILFSQDLKPAGREEWSTIKNMILGYDSLNDFEQDILKRYAEPFSYKFMAHYQ
;
A
#
# COMPACT_ATOMS: atom_id res chain seq x y z
N MET A 1 -7.73 -5.41 -12.72
CA MET A 1 -6.83 -4.57 -11.90
C MET A 1 -6.56 -5.29 -10.60
N ALA A 2 -5.31 -5.42 -10.17
CA ALA A 2 -5.00 -5.90 -8.82
C ALA A 2 -5.38 -4.80 -7.82
N ASN A 3 -5.97 -5.17 -6.68
CA ASN A 3 -6.31 -4.23 -5.62
C ASN A 3 -5.09 -4.04 -4.70
N MET A 4 -4.82 -2.81 -4.27
CA MET A 4 -3.67 -2.49 -3.40
C MET A 4 -3.69 -3.35 -2.12
N TYR A 5 -4.87 -3.50 -1.50
CA TYR A 5 -5.04 -4.23 -0.24
C TYR A 5 -4.55 -5.68 -0.28
N PRO A 6 -5.06 -6.56 -1.18
CA PRO A 6 -4.52 -7.91 -1.32
C PRO A 6 -3.01 -7.96 -1.56
N GLU A 7 -2.45 -7.03 -2.31
CA GLU A 7 -1.01 -7.05 -2.62
C GLU A 7 -0.17 -6.66 -1.41
N ILE A 8 -0.57 -5.65 -0.63
CA ILE A 8 0.10 -5.32 0.65
C ILE A 8 0.00 -6.47 1.65
N GLY A 9 -1.18 -7.10 1.77
CA GLY A 9 -1.37 -8.26 2.64
C GLY A 9 -0.53 -9.48 2.21
N ARG A 10 -0.48 -9.77 0.91
CA ARG A 10 0.37 -10.84 0.34
C ARG A 10 1.86 -10.55 0.58
N MET A 11 2.27 -9.30 0.42
CA MET A 11 3.65 -8.86 0.61
C MET A 11 4.12 -9.15 2.04
N PHE A 12 3.40 -8.68 3.05
CA PHE A 12 3.77 -8.90 4.45
C PHE A 12 3.70 -10.37 4.85
N ARG A 13 2.63 -11.08 4.47
CA ARG A 13 2.50 -12.52 4.76
C ARG A 13 3.63 -13.34 4.15
N ALA A 14 4.02 -13.04 2.91
CA ALA A 14 5.11 -13.72 2.24
C ALA A 14 6.47 -13.41 2.88
N ARG A 15 6.70 -12.16 3.29
CA ARG A 15 7.89 -11.74 4.06
C ARG A 15 8.02 -12.51 5.37
N GLU A 16 6.96 -12.54 6.17
CA GLU A 16 6.89 -13.28 7.44
C GLU A 16 7.13 -14.78 7.25
N SER A 17 6.72 -15.33 6.10
CA SER A 17 6.91 -16.75 5.75
C SER A 17 8.27 -17.05 5.10
N GLY A 18 9.18 -16.08 4.99
CA GLY A 18 10.48 -16.23 4.32
C GLY A 18 10.42 -16.38 2.79
N LYS A 19 9.25 -16.18 2.17
CA LYS A 19 9.03 -16.34 0.71
C LYS A 19 9.33 -15.04 -0.04
N LYS A 20 10.61 -14.64 -0.06
CA LYS A 20 11.07 -13.35 -0.59
C LYS A 20 10.57 -13.06 -2.01
N GLU A 21 10.64 -14.02 -2.93
CA GLU A 21 10.19 -13.82 -4.32
C GLU A 21 8.70 -13.46 -4.42
N ILE A 22 7.85 -14.09 -3.61
CA ILE A 22 6.42 -13.80 -3.57
C ILE A 22 6.17 -12.41 -2.98
N ALA A 23 6.93 -12.04 -1.95
CA ALA A 23 6.87 -10.71 -1.35
C ALA A 23 7.27 -9.63 -2.37
N ASP A 24 8.36 -9.84 -3.11
CA ASP A 24 8.84 -8.91 -4.14
C ASP A 24 7.87 -8.79 -5.32
N GLN A 25 7.23 -9.88 -5.74
CA GLN A 25 6.17 -9.82 -6.76
C GLN A 25 4.96 -9.01 -6.29
N ALA A 26 4.53 -9.21 -5.04
CA ALA A 26 3.43 -8.46 -4.45
C ALA A 26 3.79 -6.96 -4.29
N ARG A 27 5.02 -6.67 -3.84
CA ARG A 27 5.58 -5.32 -3.79
C ARG A 27 5.53 -4.65 -5.17
N ASN A 28 6.03 -5.31 -6.21
CA ASN A 28 6.07 -4.74 -7.56
C ASN A 28 4.66 -4.47 -8.11
N ARG A 29 3.69 -5.36 -7.81
CA ARG A 29 2.27 -5.12 -8.15
C ARG A 29 1.69 -3.92 -7.39
N ALA A 30 1.98 -3.79 -6.10
CA ALA A 30 1.57 -2.64 -5.30
C ALA A 30 2.19 -1.32 -5.82
N LEU A 31 3.48 -1.33 -6.17
CA LEU A 31 4.15 -0.17 -6.76
C LEU A 31 3.52 0.27 -8.08
N LYS A 32 3.16 -0.68 -8.94
CA LYS A 32 2.47 -0.39 -10.19
C LYS A 32 1.13 0.33 -9.95
N ILE A 33 0.36 -0.10 -8.95
CA ILE A 33 -0.90 0.55 -8.57
C ILE A 33 -0.64 1.97 -8.05
N ALA A 34 0.36 2.14 -7.19
CA ALA A 34 0.73 3.47 -6.68
C ALA A 34 1.15 4.42 -7.81
N ASP A 35 1.91 3.91 -8.79
CA ASP A 35 2.29 4.68 -9.98
C ASP A 35 1.07 5.08 -10.81
N GLU A 36 0.16 4.14 -11.10
CA GLU A 36 -1.09 4.43 -11.83
C GLU A 36 -1.91 5.54 -11.14
N ILE A 37 -1.97 5.55 -9.80
CA ILE A 37 -2.65 6.60 -9.04
C ILE A 37 -1.90 7.94 -9.14
N LEU A 38 -0.58 7.93 -8.99
CA LEU A 38 0.25 9.14 -9.09
C LEU A 38 0.22 9.75 -10.51
N PHE A 39 0.00 8.95 -11.55
CA PHE A 39 -0.16 9.44 -12.92
C PHE A 39 -1.55 10.02 -13.21
N SER A 40 -2.53 9.85 -12.30
CA SER A 40 -3.85 10.46 -12.48
C SER A 40 -3.78 11.99 -12.48
N GLN A 41 -4.41 12.60 -13.48
CA GLN A 41 -4.46 14.07 -13.62
C GLN A 41 -5.38 14.73 -12.58
N ASP A 42 -6.34 13.97 -12.04
CA ASP A 42 -7.31 14.48 -11.06
C ASP A 42 -6.76 14.45 -9.62
N LEU A 43 -5.54 13.96 -9.43
CA LEU A 43 -4.93 13.85 -8.11
C LEU A 43 -4.46 15.22 -7.61
N LYS A 44 -5.15 15.75 -6.59
CA LYS A 44 -4.77 16.98 -5.89
C LYS A 44 -3.35 16.89 -5.30
N PRO A 45 -2.64 18.01 -5.12
CA PRO A 45 -1.28 18.03 -4.56
C PRO A 45 -1.12 17.25 -3.25
N ALA A 46 -2.03 17.45 -2.28
CA ALA A 46 -2.00 16.72 -1.01
C ALA A 46 -2.11 15.19 -1.21
N GLY A 47 -3.03 14.74 -2.09
CA GLY A 47 -3.15 13.32 -2.42
C GLY A 47 -1.90 12.78 -3.11
N ARG A 48 -1.22 13.58 -3.93
CA ARG A 48 0.05 13.21 -4.57
C ARG A 48 1.18 13.01 -3.55
N GLU A 49 1.27 13.86 -2.53
CA GLU A 49 2.24 13.71 -1.45
C GLU A 49 1.97 12.45 -0.62
N GLU A 50 0.70 12.20 -0.27
CA GLU A 50 0.27 10.99 0.42
C GLU A 50 0.66 9.73 -0.37
N TRP A 51 0.29 9.65 -1.65
CA TRP A 51 0.60 8.49 -2.49
C TRP A 51 2.10 8.32 -2.76
N SER A 52 2.86 9.43 -2.81
CA SER A 52 4.33 9.36 -2.90
C SER A 52 4.94 8.77 -1.63
N THR A 53 4.39 9.13 -0.46
CA THR A 53 4.80 8.57 0.83
C THR A 53 4.48 7.08 0.91
N ILE A 54 3.26 6.68 0.52
CA ILE A 54 2.86 5.26 0.44
C ILE A 54 3.81 4.48 -0.48
N LYS A 55 4.13 5.02 -1.67
CA LYS A 55 5.08 4.39 -2.60
C LYS A 55 6.45 4.16 -1.96
N ASN A 56 6.97 5.14 -1.22
CA ASN A 56 8.25 5.01 -0.51
C ASN A 56 8.19 3.93 0.60
N MET A 57 7.08 3.86 1.32
CA MET A 57 6.85 2.80 2.31
C MET A 57 6.82 1.41 1.67
N ILE A 58 6.17 1.26 0.49
CA ILE A 58 6.17 -0.01 -0.26
C ILE A 58 7.59 -0.38 -0.72
N LEU A 59 8.36 0.59 -1.19
CA LEU A 59 9.75 0.37 -1.60
C LEU A 59 10.62 -0.16 -0.44
N GLY A 60 10.48 0.43 0.75
CA GLY A 60 11.22 0.07 1.96
C GLY A 60 10.50 -0.90 2.90
N TYR A 61 9.53 -1.68 2.41
CA TYR A 61 8.62 -2.49 3.25
C TYR A 61 9.32 -3.48 4.20
N ASP A 62 10.56 -3.87 3.87
CA ASP A 62 11.41 -4.78 4.61
C ASP A 62 12.07 -4.14 5.84
N SER A 63 12.15 -2.81 5.85
CA SER A 63 12.78 -1.99 6.87
C SER A 63 11.78 -1.30 7.78
N LEU A 64 10.48 -1.42 7.48
CA LEU A 64 9.41 -0.81 8.26
C LEU A 64 9.26 -1.48 9.63
N ASN A 65 9.13 -0.66 10.66
CA ASN A 65 8.76 -1.10 12.01
C ASN A 65 7.26 -1.45 12.08
N ASP A 66 6.81 -2.07 13.17
CA ASP A 66 5.42 -2.54 13.31
C ASP A 66 4.37 -1.43 13.15
N PHE A 67 4.67 -0.22 13.62
CA PHE A 67 3.80 0.95 13.48
C PHE A 67 3.67 1.39 12.02
N GLU A 68 4.78 1.48 11.30
CA GLU A 68 4.81 1.84 9.87
C GLU A 68 4.15 0.76 9.00
N GLN A 69 4.30 -0.52 9.36
CA GLN A 69 3.61 -1.61 8.68
C GLN A 69 2.10 -1.53 8.88
N ASP A 70 1.64 -1.20 10.09
CA ASP A 70 0.22 -1.00 10.38
C ASP A 70 -0.36 0.17 9.57
N ILE A 71 0.37 1.29 9.48
CA ILE A 71 0.01 2.41 8.60
C ILE A 71 -0.16 1.91 7.16
N LEU A 72 0.83 1.19 6.61
CA LEU A 72 0.77 0.73 5.22
C LEU A 72 -0.40 -0.23 4.96
N LYS A 73 -0.68 -1.12 5.92
CA LYS A 73 -1.82 -2.05 5.89
C LYS A 73 -3.16 -1.30 5.88
N ARG A 74 -3.30 -0.27 6.71
CA ARG A 74 -4.49 0.62 6.75
C ARG A 74 -4.63 1.46 5.49
N TYR A 75 -3.53 1.95 4.92
CA TYR A 75 -3.60 2.76 3.70
C TYR A 75 -4.13 1.98 2.51
N ALA A 76 -3.84 0.68 2.48
CA ALA A 76 -4.34 -0.21 1.48
C ALA A 76 -5.84 -0.49 1.65
N GLU A 77 -6.45 -0.26 2.82
CA GLU A 77 -7.88 -0.51 3.04
C GLU A 77 -8.76 0.27 2.06
N PRO A 78 -9.88 -0.34 1.60
CA PRO A 78 -10.84 0.35 0.75
C PRO A 78 -11.26 1.70 1.35
N PHE A 79 -11.34 2.73 0.50
CA PHE A 79 -11.82 4.06 0.89
C PHE A 79 -13.14 4.02 1.69
N SER A 80 -14.00 3.04 1.38
CA SER A 80 -15.23 2.75 2.09
C SER A 80 -15.03 2.46 3.58
N TYR A 81 -13.97 1.76 3.98
CA TYR A 81 -13.67 1.47 5.39
C TYR A 81 -13.14 2.69 6.15
N LYS A 82 -12.34 3.53 5.48
CA LYS A 82 -11.74 4.72 6.10
C LYS A 82 -12.76 5.82 6.45
N PHE A 83 -13.88 5.89 5.73
CA PHE A 83 -14.91 6.92 5.94
C PHE A 83 -16.25 6.40 6.47
N MET A 84 -16.55 5.08 6.41
CA MET A 84 -17.78 4.53 7.00
C MET A 84 -17.70 4.29 8.52
N ALA A 85 -16.53 4.40 9.14
CA ALA A 85 -16.40 4.34 10.60
C ALA A 85 -16.97 5.56 11.35
N HIS A 86 -17.49 6.57 10.63
CA HIS A 86 -18.17 7.74 11.22
C HIS A 86 -19.71 7.69 11.15
N TYR A 87 -20.30 6.54 10.81
CA TYR A 87 -21.75 6.30 10.93
C TYR A 87 -22.04 5.12 11.87
N GLN A 88 -21.74 5.26 13.16
CA GLN A 88 -22.42 4.56 14.24
C GLN A 88 -22.66 5.50 15.41
#